data_AF-A0A2S5EI25-F1
#
_entry.id   AF-A0A2S5EI25-F1
#
_cell.length_a   1.000
_cell.length_b   1.000
_cell.length_c   1.000
_cell.angle_alpha   90.00
_cell.angle_beta   90.00
_cell.angle_gamma   90.00
#
_symmetry.space_group_name_H-M   'P 1'
#
loop_
_entity.id
_entity.type
_entity.pdbx_description
1 polymer ?
#
loop_
_entity_poly.entity_id
_entity_poly.type
_entity_poly.pdbx_seq_one_letter_code
_entity_poly.pdbx_strand_id
1 'polypeptide(L)'
;MKKLIVLVITLLVGILSLFGMTFEELYEQNLNKSSSYTQAELNLRSAELNMNKIDNFFVPYLGISVDTMKTGIIPAGTTTVSGLVFGGEGDLEGYRISLDVNFLEVWGAQVGLSFPFTLNTTDDWTIEGPSGEDISISLSRDLTIIDRAERLKTESSYYDALSKYYMAQTNEFITTIEDIFTRHYNEEMIQTYQDEIEILNQQYNLSTDKDEKENLEKQILTAQKSLETLRASNAPLEYFEYTQELYNQTKDMVERVINENQNYPTNIEERLDLKSLKLKEEASEI
;
A
#
# COMPACT_ATOMS: atom_id res chain seq x y z
N MET A 1 28.61 6.71 39.52
CA MET A 1 27.32 6.54 38.80
C MET A 1 27.40 6.96 37.33
N LYS A 2 27.84 8.18 36.96
CA LYS A 2 27.96 8.60 35.55
C LYS A 2 28.81 7.67 34.66
N LYS A 3 29.96 7.20 35.15
CA LYS A 3 30.84 6.27 34.40
C LYS A 3 30.24 4.87 34.18
N LEU A 4 29.36 4.44 35.10
CA LEU A 4 28.71 3.13 35.05
C LEU A 4 27.53 3.16 34.08
N ILE A 5 26.80 4.30 34.02
CA ILE A 5 25.75 4.55 33.03
C ILE A 5 26.34 4.63 31.61
N VAL A 6 27.46 5.34 31.43
CA VAL A 6 28.12 5.41 30.12
C VAL A 6 28.56 4.03 29.65
N LEU A 7 29.14 3.22 30.54
CA LEU A 7 29.59 1.85 30.22
C LEU A 7 28.43 0.90 29.90
N VAL A 8 27.30 1.03 30.60
CA VAL A 8 26.09 0.25 30.29
C VAL A 8 25.50 0.68 28.95
N ILE A 9 25.48 1.98 28.62
CA ILE A 9 24.97 2.47 27.34
C ILE A 9 25.88 2.03 26.19
N THR A 10 27.21 2.13 26.30
CA THR A 10 28.11 1.62 25.26
C THR A 10 28.06 0.11 25.12
N LEU A 11 27.85 -0.63 26.21
CA LEU A 11 27.65 -2.09 26.14
C LEU A 11 26.29 -2.42 25.48
N LEU A 12 25.23 -1.67 25.77
CA LEU A 12 23.91 -1.87 25.14
C LEU A 12 23.96 -1.54 23.65
N VAL A 13 24.58 -0.43 23.27
CA VAL A 13 24.78 -0.05 21.86
C VAL A 13 25.70 -1.05 21.17
N GLY A 14 26.75 -1.55 21.85
CA GLY A 14 27.63 -2.61 21.36
C GLY A 14 26.91 -3.96 21.16
N ILE A 15 25.96 -4.31 22.04
CA ILE A 15 25.16 -5.53 21.91
C ILE A 15 24.11 -5.38 20.81
N LEU A 16 23.52 -4.18 20.65
CA LEU A 16 22.56 -3.91 19.57
C LEU A 16 23.24 -3.84 18.19
N SER A 17 24.52 -3.45 18.13
CA SER A 17 25.33 -3.50 16.89
C SER A 17 25.91 -4.89 16.58
N LEU A 18 25.70 -5.88 17.45
CA LEU A 18 26.03 -7.29 17.16
C LEU A 18 24.89 -8.02 16.45
N PHE A 19 23.69 -7.45 16.39
CA PHE A 19 22.60 -7.99 15.58
C PHE A 19 22.61 -7.26 14.24
N GLY A 20 23.31 -7.85 13.27
CA GLY A 20 23.18 -7.44 11.87
C GLY A 20 21.71 -7.50 11.44
N MET A 21 21.33 -6.64 10.50
CA MET A 21 20.00 -6.62 9.92
C MET A 21 19.60 -8.01 9.42
N THR A 22 18.42 -8.48 9.79
CA THR A 22 17.87 -9.77 9.32
C THR A 22 17.25 -9.62 7.94
N PHE A 23 17.05 -10.74 7.23
CA PHE A 23 16.36 -10.72 5.94
C PHE A 23 14.94 -10.12 6.05
N GLU A 24 14.19 -10.49 7.09
CA GLU A 24 12.82 -10.03 7.31
C GLU A 24 12.77 -8.51 7.51
N GLU A 25 13.67 -7.95 8.32
CA GLU A 25 13.77 -6.50 8.53
C GLU A 25 14.14 -5.75 7.24
N LEU A 26 15.08 -6.28 6.45
CA LEU A 26 15.47 -5.68 5.17
C LEU A 26 14.30 -5.74 4.17
N TYR A 27 13.61 -6.87 4.08
CA TYR A 27 12.44 -7.05 3.24
C TYR A 27 11.30 -6.09 3.61
N GLU A 28 10.96 -5.98 4.91
CA GLU A 28 9.96 -5.02 5.39
C GLU A 28 10.36 -3.58 5.10
N GLN A 29 11.64 -3.24 5.26
CA GLN A 29 12.15 -1.93 4.91
C GLN A 29 11.99 -1.64 3.42
N ASN A 30 12.27 -2.60 2.55
CA ASN A 30 12.15 -2.46 1.10
C ASN A 30 10.68 -2.37 0.67
N LEU A 31 9.80 -3.21 1.23
CA LEU A 31 8.35 -3.11 1.05
C LEU A 31 7.82 -1.72 1.38
N ASN A 32 8.18 -1.19 2.56
CA ASN A 32 7.72 0.12 3.02
C ASN A 32 8.23 1.29 2.17
N LYS A 33 9.35 1.11 1.46
CA LYS A 33 9.90 2.10 0.52
C LYS A 33 9.36 1.93 -0.90
N SER A 34 8.79 0.77 -1.23
CA SER A 34 8.31 0.46 -2.56
C SER A 34 7.04 1.23 -2.91
N SER A 35 7.16 2.09 -3.92
CA SER A 35 6.01 2.79 -4.50
C SER A 35 5.02 1.83 -5.15
N SER A 36 5.52 0.73 -5.74
CA SER A 36 4.69 -0.30 -6.37
C SER A 36 3.85 -1.04 -5.34
N TYR A 37 4.46 -1.43 -4.21
CA TYR A 37 3.74 -2.03 -3.09
C TYR A 37 2.70 -1.08 -2.51
N THR A 38 3.08 0.17 -2.22
CA THR A 38 2.18 1.19 -1.67
C THR A 38 0.97 1.43 -2.60
N GLN A 39 1.21 1.53 -3.91
CA GLN A 39 0.12 1.72 -4.88
C GLN A 39 -0.80 0.49 -4.93
N ALA A 40 -0.24 -0.72 -4.88
CA ALA A 40 -1.03 -1.95 -4.89
C ALA A 40 -1.88 -2.08 -3.61
N GLU A 41 -1.33 -1.70 -2.45
CA GLU A 41 -2.06 -1.66 -1.17
C GLU A 41 -3.23 -0.67 -1.21
N LEU A 42 -2.99 0.56 -1.70
CA LEU A 42 -4.05 1.57 -1.84
C LEU A 42 -5.16 1.11 -2.80
N ASN A 43 -4.78 0.46 -3.91
CA ASN A 43 -5.74 -0.11 -4.85
C ASN A 43 -6.57 -1.23 -4.23
N LEU A 44 -5.94 -2.11 -3.44
CA LEU A 44 -6.64 -3.17 -2.71
C LEU A 44 -7.64 -2.59 -1.71
N ARG A 45 -7.21 -1.62 -0.87
CA ARG A 45 -8.11 -0.95 0.09
C ARG A 45 -9.30 -0.27 -0.61
N SER A 46 -9.06 0.37 -1.75
CA SER A 46 -10.12 0.97 -2.56
C SER A 46 -11.10 -0.08 -3.09
N ALA A 47 -10.59 -1.22 -3.56
CA ALA A 47 -11.41 -2.33 -4.04
C ALA A 47 -12.21 -3.00 -2.92
N GLU A 48 -11.63 -3.17 -1.73
CA GLU A 48 -12.32 -3.65 -0.51
C GLU A 48 -13.45 -2.71 -0.11
N LEU A 49 -13.23 -1.39 -0.13
CA LEU A 49 -14.28 -0.41 0.14
C LEU A 49 -15.43 -0.52 -0.87
N ASN A 50 -15.13 -0.75 -2.14
CA ASN A 50 -16.17 -0.92 -3.17
C ASN A 50 -16.92 -2.24 -3.00
N MET A 51 -16.22 -3.34 -2.66
CA MET A 51 -16.86 -4.63 -2.33
C MET A 51 -17.79 -4.49 -1.12
N ASN A 52 -17.32 -3.81 -0.07
CA ASN A 52 -18.10 -3.53 1.13
C ASN A 52 -19.35 -2.69 0.87
N LYS A 53 -19.32 -1.77 -0.10
CA LYS A 53 -20.53 -1.00 -0.49
C LYS A 53 -21.58 -1.86 -1.18
N ILE A 54 -21.17 -2.92 -1.85
CA ILE A 54 -22.11 -3.84 -2.52
C ILE A 54 -22.66 -4.88 -1.54
N ASP A 55 -21.83 -5.37 -0.61
CA ASP A 55 -22.24 -6.39 0.35
C ASP A 55 -22.89 -5.82 1.62
N ASN A 56 -22.58 -4.56 1.99
CA ASN A 56 -23.19 -3.90 3.13
C ASN A 56 -24.19 -2.83 2.68
N PHE A 57 -25.45 -3.15 2.90
CA PHE A 57 -26.56 -2.20 2.88
C PHE A 57 -26.42 -1.05 3.91
N PHE A 58 -25.62 -1.27 4.97
CA PHE A 58 -25.39 -0.30 6.05
C PHE A 58 -24.12 0.53 5.78
N VAL A 59 -24.27 1.67 5.10
CA VAL A 59 -23.23 2.70 5.04
C VAL A 59 -23.83 4.01 5.58
N PRO A 60 -23.53 4.41 6.82
CA PRO A 60 -24.00 5.68 7.34
C PRO A 60 -23.38 6.81 6.52
N TYR A 61 -24.19 7.77 6.09
CA TYR A 61 -23.70 8.95 5.37
C TYR A 61 -24.24 10.23 6.01
N LEU A 62 -23.45 11.30 5.88
CA LEU A 62 -23.83 12.62 6.35
C LEU A 62 -24.39 13.41 5.16
N GLY A 63 -25.69 13.70 5.20
CA GLY A 63 -26.35 14.59 4.26
C GLY A 63 -26.30 16.03 4.77
N ILE A 64 -25.78 16.96 3.96
CA ILE A 64 -25.88 18.39 4.26
C ILE A 64 -26.87 18.98 3.26
N SER A 65 -28.02 19.45 3.74
CA SER A 65 -29.04 20.10 2.92
C SER A 65 -29.22 21.54 3.37
N VAL A 66 -29.00 22.48 2.44
CA VAL A 66 -29.21 23.90 2.73
C VAL A 66 -30.68 24.22 2.48
N ASP A 67 -31.46 24.32 3.55
CA ASP A 67 -32.90 24.59 3.50
C ASP A 67 -33.12 26.11 3.62
N THR A 68 -33.17 26.82 2.49
CA THR A 68 -33.56 28.24 2.47
C THR A 68 -35.07 28.31 2.20
N MET A 69 -35.93 28.41 3.22
CA MET A 69 -37.24 29.08 3.13
C MET A 69 -38.07 28.97 4.42
N LYS A 70 -38.32 30.12 5.05
CA LYS A 70 -39.57 30.36 5.80
C LYS A 70 -40.28 31.53 5.10
N THR A 71 -41.06 31.24 4.05
CA THR A 71 -41.94 32.28 3.52
C THR A 71 -43.09 32.47 4.50
N GLY A 72 -43.14 33.66 5.12
CA GLY A 72 -44.26 34.11 5.95
C GLY A 72 -45.53 34.37 5.13
N ILE A 73 -45.98 33.39 4.35
CA ILE A 73 -47.32 33.37 3.79
C ILE A 73 -48.08 32.33 4.61
N ILE A 74 -49.08 32.78 5.36
CA ILE A 74 -50.09 31.92 5.96
C ILE A 74 -51.23 31.80 4.92
N PRO A 75 -51.25 30.80 4.02
CA PRO A 75 -52.47 30.45 3.34
C PRO A 75 -53.26 29.53 4.27
N ALA A 76 -54.50 29.92 4.57
CA ALA A 76 -55.46 29.02 5.17
C ALA A 76 -55.66 27.82 4.24
N GLY A 77 -55.29 26.62 4.69
CA GLY A 77 -55.53 25.37 3.96
C GLY A 77 -54.28 24.53 3.80
N THR A 78 -54.34 23.34 4.39
CA THR A 78 -53.37 22.26 4.38
C THR A 78 -52.81 21.94 3.00
N THR A 79 -51.52 22.20 2.78
CA THR A 79 -50.53 21.30 2.14
C THR A 79 -49.17 22.00 2.10
N THR A 80 -48.26 21.60 2.98
CA THR A 80 -46.84 21.98 2.93
C THR A 80 -46.18 21.19 1.80
N VAL A 81 -45.86 21.87 0.70
CA VAL A 81 -45.04 21.33 -0.38
C VAL A 81 -43.59 21.73 -0.11
N SER A 82 -42.73 20.76 0.20
CA SER A 82 -41.27 20.96 0.23
C SER A 82 -40.74 21.04 -1.21
N GLY A 83 -40.08 22.15 -1.55
CA GLY A 83 -39.42 22.34 -2.85
C GLY A 83 -38.78 23.72 -2.99
N LEU A 84 -37.65 23.80 -3.69
CA LEU A 84 -36.90 25.04 -3.93
C LEU A 84 -37.69 25.98 -4.86
N VAL A 85 -38.06 27.17 -4.36
CA VAL A 85 -38.66 28.25 -5.16
C VAL A 85 -37.65 29.39 -5.26
N PHE A 86 -37.13 29.66 -6.45
CA PHE A 86 -36.23 30.79 -6.69
C PHE A 86 -37.04 32.05 -7.04
N GLY A 87 -36.92 33.12 -6.23
CA GLY A 87 -37.43 34.45 -6.59
C GLY A 87 -37.97 35.36 -5.48
N GLY A 88 -37.82 35.04 -4.19
CA GLY A 88 -38.23 35.93 -3.09
C GLY A 88 -37.03 36.43 -2.27
N GLU A 89 -37.08 37.68 -1.80
CA GLU A 89 -36.20 38.17 -0.73
C GLU A 89 -36.51 37.39 0.55
N GLY A 90 -35.74 36.33 0.81
CA GLY A 90 -35.81 35.55 2.04
C GLY A 90 -34.48 35.63 2.76
N ASP A 91 -34.50 35.97 4.04
CA ASP A 91 -33.32 35.89 4.90
C ASP A 91 -32.92 34.43 5.14
N LEU A 92 -31.62 34.19 5.21
CA LEU A 92 -31.01 32.90 5.54
C LEU A 92 -31.17 32.62 7.05
N GLU A 93 -32.18 31.84 7.43
CA GLU A 93 -32.32 31.33 8.80
C GLU A 93 -31.78 29.89 8.89
N GLY A 94 -30.45 29.78 9.07
CA GLY A 94 -29.78 28.55 9.54
C GLY A 94 -29.45 27.47 8.50
N TYR A 95 -28.67 26.48 8.94
CA TYR A 95 -28.29 25.30 8.14
C TYR A 95 -28.91 24.04 8.74
N ARG A 96 -29.46 23.14 7.90
CA ARG A 96 -29.92 21.82 8.34
C ARG A 96 -28.90 20.75 7.93
N ILE A 97 -28.51 19.89 8.85
CA ILE A 97 -27.59 18.79 8.62
C ILE A 97 -28.33 17.51 8.99
N SER A 98 -28.45 16.53 8.10
CA SER A 98 -29.04 15.23 8.44
C SER A 98 -27.95 14.17 8.57
N LEU A 99 -28.01 13.39 9.65
CA LEU A 99 -27.31 12.11 9.71
C LEU A 99 -28.29 11.02 9.29
N ASP A 100 -28.00 10.33 8.20
CA ASP A 100 -28.86 9.28 7.67
C ASP A 100 -28.22 7.91 7.92
N VAL A 101 -28.97 7.03 8.59
CA VAL A 101 -28.53 5.70 9.00
C VAL A 101 -29.48 4.65 8.44
N ASN A 102 -29.07 3.95 7.40
CA ASN A 102 -29.84 2.84 6.82
C ASN A 102 -29.63 1.57 7.63
N PHE A 103 -30.66 0.85 8.06
CA PHE A 103 -30.52 -0.31 8.95
C PHE A 103 -31.25 -1.58 8.50
N LEU A 104 -32.16 -1.53 7.52
CA LEU A 104 -32.86 -2.72 7.02
C LEU A 104 -33.22 -2.63 5.53
N GLU A 105 -32.92 -3.67 4.76
CA GLU A 105 -33.44 -3.83 3.38
C GLU A 105 -34.72 -4.67 3.38
N VAL A 106 -35.80 -4.14 2.79
CA VAL A 106 -37.02 -4.91 2.54
C VAL A 106 -37.41 -4.75 1.07
N TRP A 107 -37.35 -5.84 0.31
CA TRP A 107 -37.74 -5.88 -1.11
C TRP A 107 -37.03 -4.82 -1.97
N GLY A 108 -35.72 -4.66 -1.79
CA GLY A 108 -34.89 -3.70 -2.52
C GLY A 108 -35.05 -2.24 -2.08
N ALA A 109 -35.91 -1.96 -1.10
CA ALA A 109 -36.02 -0.65 -0.49
C ALA A 109 -35.17 -0.58 0.79
N GLN A 110 -34.38 0.47 0.89
CA GLN A 110 -33.59 0.78 2.07
C GLN A 110 -34.44 1.50 3.11
N VAL A 111 -34.54 0.93 4.31
CA VAL A 111 -35.16 1.55 5.48
C VAL A 111 -34.06 2.14 6.35
N GLY A 112 -34.14 3.44 6.60
CA GLY A 112 -33.20 4.19 7.43
C GLY A 112 -33.88 5.11 8.43
N LEU A 113 -33.08 5.65 9.35
CA LEU A 113 -33.44 6.74 10.22
C LEU A 113 -32.68 7.99 9.78
N SER A 114 -33.38 9.10 9.65
CA SER A 114 -32.78 10.41 9.43
C SER A 114 -32.85 11.23 10.71
N PHE A 115 -31.69 11.73 11.16
CA PHE A 115 -31.53 12.58 12.33
C PHE A 115 -31.17 13.99 11.88
N PRO A 116 -32.15 14.90 11.75
CA PRO A 116 -31.88 16.28 11.36
C PRO A 116 -31.37 17.10 12.55
N PHE A 117 -30.31 17.86 12.33
CA PHE A 117 -29.73 18.86 13.21
C PHE A 117 -29.94 20.23 12.58
N THR A 118 -30.29 21.23 13.39
CA THR A 118 -30.43 22.61 12.92
C THR A 118 -29.35 23.47 13.54
N LEU A 119 -28.59 24.16 12.69
CA LEU A 119 -27.59 25.14 13.10
C LEU A 119 -28.19 26.53 12.96
N ASN A 120 -28.42 27.19 14.10
CA ASN A 120 -28.95 28.54 14.14
C ASN A 120 -27.79 29.55 14.14
N THR A 121 -27.89 30.56 13.28
CA THR A 121 -26.82 31.57 13.07
C THR A 121 -27.24 32.99 13.46
N THR A 122 -28.47 33.17 13.94
CA THR A 122 -29.08 34.51 14.04
C THR A 122 -28.61 35.29 15.28
N ASP A 123 -28.34 34.62 16.41
CA ASP A 123 -27.93 35.28 17.66
C ASP A 123 -26.66 34.67 18.31
N ASP A 124 -26.41 33.36 18.16
CA ASP A 124 -25.18 32.64 18.59
C ASP A 124 -25.09 31.31 17.82
N TRP A 125 -23.87 30.83 17.51
CA TRP A 125 -23.66 29.54 16.84
C TRP A 125 -24.11 28.40 17.76
N THR A 126 -25.35 27.95 17.58
CA THR A 126 -25.97 26.91 18.40
C THR A 126 -26.42 25.75 17.52
N ILE A 127 -26.16 24.54 17.98
CA ILE A 127 -26.61 23.30 17.34
C ILE A 127 -27.78 22.77 18.16
N GLU A 128 -28.95 22.76 17.54
CA GLU A 128 -30.13 22.11 18.11
C GLU A 128 -30.16 20.64 17.65
N GLY A 129 -30.16 19.73 18.62
CA GLY A 129 -30.28 18.30 18.37
C GLY A 129 -31.71 17.91 17.96
N PRO A 130 -31.88 16.75 17.30
CA PRO A 130 -33.19 16.28 16.87
C PRO A 130 -34.12 16.09 18.06
N SER A 131 -35.34 16.64 18.00
CA SER A 131 -36.40 16.25 18.92
C SER A 131 -36.95 14.88 18.50
N GLY A 132 -37.56 14.13 19.42
CA GLY A 132 -38.07 12.78 19.11
C GLY A 132 -39.12 12.75 17.99
N GLU A 133 -39.74 13.88 17.68
CA GLU A 133 -40.72 14.04 16.59
C GLU A 133 -40.06 14.32 15.23
N ASP A 134 -38.79 14.73 15.22
CA ASP A 134 -38.02 15.07 14.01
C ASP A 134 -37.24 13.87 13.44
N ILE A 135 -37.14 12.77 14.19
CA ILE A 135 -36.54 11.53 13.71
C ILE A 135 -37.49 10.91 12.69
N SER A 136 -37.09 10.92 11.42
CA SER A 136 -37.93 10.37 10.35
C SER A 136 -37.42 9.01 9.90
N ILE A 137 -38.35 8.14 9.52
CA ILE A 137 -38.03 6.89 8.84
C ILE A 137 -37.88 7.23 7.35
N SER A 138 -36.67 7.08 6.83
CA SER A 138 -36.42 7.19 5.39
C SER A 138 -36.66 5.84 4.73
N LEU A 139 -37.37 5.86 3.61
CA LEU A 139 -37.46 4.72 2.71
C LEU A 139 -36.85 5.16 1.37
N SER A 140 -35.59 4.83 1.14
CA SER A 140 -34.93 5.07 -0.14
C SER A 140 -34.86 3.76 -0.91
N ARG A 141 -35.53 3.69 -2.06
CA ARG A 141 -35.32 2.58 -2.99
C ARG A 141 -34.32 3.05 -4.03
N ASP A 142 -33.14 2.44 -4.07
CA ASP A 142 -32.27 2.63 -5.22
C ASP A 142 -33.03 2.18 -6.47
N LEU A 143 -33.22 3.10 -7.42
CA LEU A 143 -33.94 2.81 -8.66
C LEU A 143 -33.17 1.82 -9.56
N THR A 144 -31.89 1.62 -9.26
CA THR A 144 -31.02 0.62 -9.84
C THR A 144 -30.83 -0.50 -8.83
N ILE A 145 -31.53 -1.62 -9.04
CA ILE A 145 -31.06 -2.93 -8.59
C ILE A 145 -29.60 -3.02 -9.04
N ILE A 146 -28.65 -3.23 -8.13
CA ILE A 146 -27.24 -3.42 -8.51
C ILE A 146 -27.22 -4.52 -9.56
N ASP A 147 -26.88 -4.15 -10.79
CA ASP A 147 -26.86 -5.07 -11.90
C ASP A 147 -25.91 -6.23 -11.57
N ARG A 148 -26.31 -7.45 -11.87
CA ARG A 148 -25.45 -8.63 -11.67
C ARG A 148 -24.10 -8.41 -12.34
N ALA A 149 -24.09 -7.74 -13.50
CA ALA A 149 -22.86 -7.34 -14.18
C ALA A 149 -21.97 -6.42 -13.31
N GLU A 150 -22.54 -5.44 -12.59
CA GLU A 150 -21.79 -4.51 -11.74
C GLU A 150 -21.23 -5.19 -10.48
N ARG A 151 -21.98 -6.14 -9.89
CA ARG A 151 -21.48 -6.98 -8.78
C ARG A 151 -20.29 -7.82 -9.22
N LEU A 152 -20.41 -8.53 -10.33
CA LEU A 152 -19.33 -9.37 -10.89
C LEU A 152 -18.11 -8.54 -11.26
N LYS A 153 -18.30 -7.34 -11.83
CA LYS A 153 -17.22 -6.41 -12.15
C LYS A 153 -16.49 -5.90 -10.92
N THR A 154 -17.22 -5.63 -9.83
CA THR A 154 -16.61 -5.18 -8.57
C THR A 154 -15.84 -6.31 -7.91
N GLU A 155 -16.39 -7.52 -7.88
CA GLU A 155 -15.70 -8.71 -7.38
C GLU A 155 -14.45 -9.04 -8.21
N SER A 156 -14.54 -8.93 -9.54
CA SER A 156 -13.40 -9.05 -10.45
C SER A 156 -12.31 -8.03 -10.13
N SER A 157 -12.68 -6.76 -9.89
CA SER A 157 -11.74 -5.68 -9.57
C SER A 157 -11.04 -5.92 -8.22
N TYR A 158 -11.75 -6.48 -7.23
CA TYR A 158 -11.16 -6.88 -5.96
C TYR A 158 -10.10 -7.97 -6.13
N TYR A 159 -10.40 -9.07 -6.85
CA TYR A 159 -9.40 -10.13 -7.05
C TYR A 159 -8.20 -9.70 -7.89
N ASP A 160 -8.39 -8.80 -8.87
CA ASP A 160 -7.29 -8.20 -9.63
C ASP A 160 -6.38 -7.37 -8.71
N ALA A 161 -6.96 -6.51 -7.87
CA ALA A 161 -6.21 -5.71 -6.90
C ALA A 161 -5.47 -6.59 -5.88
N LEU A 162 -6.11 -7.64 -5.37
CA LEU A 162 -5.50 -8.60 -4.45
C LEU A 162 -4.35 -9.38 -5.10
N SER A 163 -4.51 -9.82 -6.35
CA SER A 163 -3.43 -10.45 -7.10
C SER A 163 -2.24 -9.52 -7.28
N LYS A 164 -2.49 -8.27 -7.65
CA LYS A 164 -1.43 -7.25 -7.82
C LYS A 164 -0.71 -6.92 -6.51
N TYR A 165 -1.43 -6.92 -5.39
CA TYR A 165 -0.85 -6.76 -4.06
C TYR A 165 0.16 -7.87 -3.74
N TYR A 166 -0.22 -9.14 -3.88
CA TYR A 166 0.69 -10.26 -3.64
C TYR A 166 1.85 -10.31 -4.64
N MET A 167 1.60 -9.96 -5.90
CA MET A 167 2.68 -9.83 -6.89
C MET A 167 3.69 -8.75 -6.52
N ALA A 168 3.23 -7.59 -6.04
CA ALA A 168 4.13 -6.53 -5.58
C ALA A 168 4.97 -7.01 -4.39
N GLN A 169 4.36 -7.70 -3.41
CA GLN A 169 5.10 -8.30 -2.29
C GLN A 169 6.15 -9.31 -2.74
N THR A 170 5.80 -10.16 -3.71
CA THR A 170 6.68 -11.19 -4.27
C THR A 170 7.84 -10.57 -5.03
N ASN A 171 7.59 -9.51 -5.81
CA ASN A 171 8.64 -8.82 -6.54
C ASN A 171 9.66 -8.18 -5.58
N GLU A 172 9.20 -7.50 -4.53
CA GLU A 172 10.12 -6.93 -3.52
C GLU A 172 10.90 -8.01 -2.77
N PHE A 173 10.29 -9.18 -2.54
CA PHE A 173 10.97 -10.32 -1.94
C PHE A 173 12.11 -10.82 -2.84
N ILE A 174 11.81 -11.00 -4.13
CA ILE A 174 12.81 -11.42 -5.14
C ILE A 174 13.92 -10.37 -5.25
N THR A 175 13.58 -9.08 -5.39
CA THR A 175 14.57 -8.01 -5.48
C THR A 175 15.46 -7.94 -4.25
N THR A 176 14.90 -8.14 -3.05
CA THR A 176 15.70 -8.17 -1.81
C THR A 176 16.69 -9.33 -1.81
N ILE A 177 16.28 -10.52 -2.27
CA ILE A 177 17.19 -11.68 -2.43
C ILE A 177 18.30 -11.36 -3.45
N GLU A 178 17.91 -10.83 -4.61
CA GLU A 178 18.84 -10.49 -5.70
C GLU A 178 19.88 -9.47 -5.24
N ASP A 179 19.47 -8.44 -4.50
CA ASP A 179 20.35 -7.42 -3.96
C ASP A 179 21.37 -8.02 -2.99
N ILE A 180 20.95 -8.90 -2.07
CA ILE A 180 21.85 -9.56 -1.11
C ILE A 180 22.85 -10.47 -1.82
N PHE A 181 22.40 -11.28 -2.78
CA PHE A 181 23.30 -12.17 -3.54
C PHE A 181 24.24 -11.39 -4.46
N THR A 182 23.76 -10.33 -5.09
CA THR A 182 24.59 -9.44 -5.91
C THR A 182 25.63 -8.74 -5.05
N ARG A 183 25.24 -8.27 -3.86
CA ARG A 183 26.16 -7.66 -2.91
C ARG A 183 27.25 -8.62 -2.46
N HIS A 184 26.88 -9.84 -2.08
CA HIS A 184 27.83 -10.90 -1.72
C HIS A 184 28.82 -11.17 -2.85
N TYR A 185 28.32 -11.43 -4.06
CA TYR A 185 29.16 -11.69 -5.24
C TYR A 185 30.13 -10.53 -5.52
N ASN A 186 29.64 -9.29 -5.46
CA ASN A 186 30.47 -8.11 -5.70
C ASN A 186 31.58 -7.97 -4.65
N GLU A 187 31.29 -8.21 -3.37
CA GLU A 187 32.31 -8.13 -2.30
C GLU A 187 33.41 -9.19 -2.48
N GLU A 188 33.05 -10.44 -2.76
CA GLU A 188 34.02 -11.52 -3.04
C GLU A 188 34.88 -11.20 -4.27
N MET A 189 34.26 -10.67 -5.33
CA MET A 189 34.99 -10.30 -6.55
C MET A 189 35.88 -9.07 -6.36
N ILE A 190 35.45 -8.09 -5.57
CA ILE A 190 36.28 -6.93 -5.20
C ILE A 190 37.54 -7.40 -4.50
N GLN A 191 37.41 -8.29 -3.50
CA GLN A 191 38.57 -8.84 -2.78
C GLN A 191 39.49 -9.61 -3.73
N THR A 192 38.91 -10.46 -4.59
CA THR A 192 39.67 -11.23 -5.59
C THR A 192 40.49 -10.33 -6.52
N TYR A 193 39.90 -9.24 -7.03
CA TYR A 193 40.63 -8.29 -7.88
C TYR A 193 41.69 -7.49 -7.12
N GLN A 194 41.46 -7.18 -5.85
CA GLN A 194 42.48 -6.52 -5.01
C GLN A 194 43.71 -7.43 -4.83
N ASP A 195 43.49 -8.71 -4.54
CA ASP A 195 44.55 -9.71 -4.42
C ASP A 195 45.28 -9.93 -5.75
N GLU A 196 44.54 -10.01 -6.86
CA GLU A 196 45.11 -10.13 -8.21
C GLU A 196 46.02 -8.93 -8.54
N ILE A 197 45.55 -7.71 -8.29
CA ILE A 197 46.34 -6.49 -8.51
C ILE A 197 47.59 -6.50 -7.64
N GLU A 198 47.52 -6.95 -6.39
CA GLU A 198 48.69 -7.06 -5.52
C GLU A 198 49.72 -8.04 -6.10
N ILE A 199 49.29 -9.23 -6.52
CA ILE A 199 50.16 -10.25 -7.13
C ILE A 199 50.79 -9.73 -8.42
N LEU A 200 50.00 -9.10 -9.31
CA LEU A 200 50.50 -8.53 -10.57
C LEU A 200 51.52 -7.41 -10.32
N ASN A 201 51.31 -6.56 -9.32
CA ASN A 201 52.28 -5.54 -8.93
C ASN A 201 53.58 -6.16 -8.41
N GLN A 202 53.51 -7.23 -7.61
CA GLN A 202 54.70 -7.95 -7.16
C GLN A 202 55.48 -8.52 -8.35
N GLN A 203 54.80 -9.17 -9.30
CA GLN A 203 55.42 -9.70 -10.52
C GLN A 203 56.05 -8.60 -11.36
N TYR A 204 55.37 -7.46 -11.54
CA TYR A 204 55.88 -6.30 -12.28
C TYR A 204 57.19 -5.76 -11.67
N ASN A 205 57.25 -5.68 -10.34
CA ASN A 205 58.42 -5.19 -9.61
C ASN A 205 59.60 -6.17 -9.66
N LEU A 206 59.33 -7.47 -9.76
CA LEU A 206 60.35 -8.52 -9.84
C LEU A 206 60.84 -8.77 -11.27
N SER A 207 60.03 -8.48 -12.28
CA SER A 207 60.41 -8.68 -13.68
C SER A 207 61.56 -7.74 -14.09
N THR A 208 62.46 -8.26 -14.91
CA THR A 208 63.55 -7.50 -15.54
C THR A 208 63.36 -7.32 -17.03
N ASP A 209 62.40 -8.04 -17.63
CA ASP A 209 62.10 -8.01 -19.06
C ASP A 209 61.11 -6.88 -19.37
N LYS A 210 61.41 -6.09 -20.40
CA LYS A 210 60.60 -4.91 -20.75
C LYS A 210 59.26 -5.30 -21.37
N ASP A 211 59.23 -6.32 -22.21
CA ASP A 211 58.01 -6.77 -22.88
C ASP A 211 57.07 -7.45 -21.87
N GLU A 212 57.64 -8.20 -20.92
CA GLU A 212 56.91 -8.76 -19.79
C GLU A 212 56.31 -7.67 -18.90
N LYS A 213 57.07 -6.62 -18.57
CA LYS A 213 56.56 -5.47 -17.81
C LYS A 213 55.41 -4.76 -18.51
N GLU A 214 55.51 -4.53 -19.82
CA GLU A 214 54.41 -3.89 -20.58
C GLU A 214 53.15 -4.76 -20.56
N ASN A 215 53.30 -6.09 -20.63
CA ASN A 215 52.17 -7.01 -20.54
C ASN A 215 51.55 -7.03 -19.13
N LEU A 216 52.37 -7.03 -18.07
CA LEU A 216 51.91 -6.95 -16.69
C LEU A 216 51.19 -5.63 -16.41
N GLU A 217 51.70 -4.51 -16.94
CA GLU A 217 51.04 -3.20 -16.84
C GLU A 217 49.64 -3.22 -17.48
N LYS A 218 49.49 -3.83 -18.67
CA LYS A 218 48.17 -3.99 -19.32
C LYS A 218 47.21 -4.84 -18.48
N GLN A 219 47.70 -5.91 -17.86
CA GLN A 219 46.90 -6.75 -16.97
C GLN A 219 46.47 -5.98 -15.71
N ILE A 220 47.39 -5.26 -15.06
CA ILE A 220 47.09 -4.41 -13.90
C ILE A 220 46.01 -3.39 -14.25
N LEU A 221 46.14 -2.69 -15.38
CA LEU A 221 45.15 -1.70 -15.81
C LEU A 221 43.78 -2.31 -16.10
N THR A 222 43.75 -3.53 -16.63
CA THR A 222 42.50 -4.25 -16.90
C THR A 222 41.84 -4.69 -15.59
N ALA A 223 42.60 -5.27 -14.65
CA ALA A 223 42.10 -5.64 -13.34
C ALA A 223 41.59 -4.42 -12.55
N GLN A 224 42.31 -3.30 -12.59
CA GLN A 224 41.87 -2.04 -11.98
C GLN A 224 40.56 -1.53 -12.58
N LYS A 225 40.41 -1.59 -13.91
CA LYS A 225 39.16 -1.19 -14.57
C LYS A 225 37.99 -2.08 -14.14
N SER A 226 38.20 -3.39 -14.06
CA SER A 226 37.17 -4.33 -13.59
C SER A 226 36.80 -4.09 -12.12
N LEU A 227 37.79 -3.85 -11.26
CA LEU A 227 37.59 -3.49 -9.85
C LEU A 227 36.74 -2.23 -9.70
N GLU A 228 37.04 -1.16 -10.43
CA GLU A 228 36.27 0.09 -10.37
C GLU A 228 34.85 -0.09 -10.92
N THR A 229 34.67 -0.93 -11.95
CA THR A 229 33.35 -1.28 -12.46
C THR A 229 32.52 -2.01 -11.40
N LEU A 230 33.13 -2.97 -10.69
CA LEU A 230 32.48 -3.69 -9.59
C LEU A 230 32.14 -2.79 -8.41
N ARG A 231 33.05 -1.88 -8.02
CA ARG A 231 32.77 -0.88 -6.97
C ARG A 231 31.59 0.00 -7.36
N ALA A 232 31.54 0.45 -8.61
CA ALA A 232 30.44 1.26 -9.12
C ALA A 232 29.10 0.49 -9.14
N SER A 233 29.11 -0.81 -9.48
CA SER A 233 27.90 -1.64 -9.42
C SER A 233 27.49 -2.00 -8.00
N ASN A 234 28.43 -2.00 -7.05
CA ASN A 234 28.17 -2.31 -5.65
C ASN A 234 27.64 -1.11 -4.84
N ALA A 235 28.00 0.11 -5.24
CA ALA A 235 27.62 1.34 -4.54
C ALA A 235 26.09 1.53 -4.37
N PRO A 236 25.24 1.24 -5.37
CA PRO A 236 23.79 1.31 -5.18
C PRO A 236 23.25 0.35 -4.12
N LEU A 237 23.98 -0.72 -3.78
CA LEU A 237 23.60 -1.74 -2.79
C LEU A 237 24.06 -1.38 -1.36
N GLU A 238 24.73 -0.25 -1.15
CA GLU A 238 25.21 0.20 0.17
C GLU A 238 24.09 0.75 1.08
N TYR A 239 22.83 0.63 0.67
CA TYR A 239 21.68 1.07 1.46
C TYR A 239 21.34 0.14 2.63
N PHE A 240 21.97 -1.04 2.70
CA PHE A 240 21.90 -1.98 3.81
C PHE A 240 23.30 -2.45 4.22
N GLU A 241 23.44 -2.87 5.47
CA GLU A 241 24.68 -3.45 5.97
C GLU A 241 24.76 -4.92 5.58
N TYR A 242 25.71 -5.27 4.72
CA TYR A 242 25.96 -6.65 4.34
C TYR A 242 26.69 -7.41 5.45
N THR A 243 26.22 -8.62 5.74
CA THR A 243 26.91 -9.58 6.62
C THR A 243 26.82 -10.98 6.04
N GLN A 244 27.80 -11.83 6.36
CA GLN A 244 27.75 -13.25 5.97
C GLN A 244 26.54 -13.97 6.56
N GLU A 245 26.08 -13.54 7.74
CA GLU A 245 24.88 -14.06 8.38
C GLU A 245 23.62 -13.73 7.58
N LEU A 246 23.47 -12.48 7.12
CA LEU A 246 22.37 -12.07 6.24
C LEU A 246 22.34 -12.90 4.95
N TYR A 247 23.50 -13.14 4.33
CA TYR A 247 23.60 -14.03 3.17
C TYR A 247 23.13 -15.46 3.49
N ASN A 248 23.62 -16.05 4.58
CA ASN A 248 23.25 -17.41 4.97
C ASN A 248 21.73 -17.52 5.27
N GLN A 249 21.16 -16.55 5.98
CA GLN A 249 19.72 -16.48 6.23
C GLN A 249 18.91 -16.41 4.93
N THR A 250 19.35 -15.57 4.00
CA THR A 250 18.70 -15.41 2.68
C THR A 250 18.76 -16.72 1.90
N LYS A 251 19.93 -17.38 1.90
CA LYS A 251 20.11 -18.68 1.26
C LYS A 251 19.20 -19.75 1.85
N ASP A 252 19.16 -19.88 3.17
CA ASP A 252 18.30 -20.86 3.86
C ASP A 252 16.81 -20.60 3.60
N MET A 253 16.41 -19.33 3.48
CA MET A 253 15.05 -18.95 3.13
C MET A 253 14.71 -19.34 1.69
N VAL A 254 15.60 -19.08 0.72
CA VAL A 254 15.41 -19.49 -0.68
C VAL A 254 15.32 -21.01 -0.79
N GLU A 255 16.21 -21.75 -0.12
CA GLU A 255 16.16 -23.22 -0.10
C GLU A 255 14.84 -23.73 0.48
N ARG A 256 14.36 -23.12 1.56
CA ARG A 256 13.06 -23.45 2.15
C ARG A 256 11.90 -23.21 1.19
N VAL A 257 11.85 -22.03 0.56
CA VAL A 257 10.82 -21.69 -0.43
C VAL A 257 10.83 -22.68 -1.58
N ILE A 258 12.01 -23.03 -2.10
CA ILE A 258 12.14 -24.01 -3.19
C ILE A 258 11.60 -25.38 -2.73
N ASN A 259 12.02 -25.85 -1.55
CA ASN A 259 11.63 -27.16 -1.02
C ASN A 259 10.13 -27.27 -0.73
N GLU A 260 9.55 -26.22 -0.14
CA GLU A 260 8.10 -26.17 0.16
C GLU A 260 7.25 -26.13 -1.11
N ASN A 261 7.78 -25.55 -2.20
CA ASN A 261 7.05 -25.40 -3.46
C ASN A 261 7.32 -26.51 -4.50
N GLN A 262 8.12 -27.53 -4.20
CA GLN A 262 8.40 -28.63 -5.16
C GLN A 262 7.15 -29.42 -5.57
N ASN A 263 6.13 -29.46 -4.71
CA ASN A 263 4.88 -30.18 -4.96
C ASN A 263 3.66 -29.25 -4.92
N TYR A 264 3.85 -27.93 -5.07
CA TYR A 264 2.73 -27.00 -5.03
C TYR A 264 1.77 -27.33 -6.18
N PRO A 265 0.51 -27.69 -5.92
CA PRO A 265 -0.44 -27.93 -6.98
C PRO A 265 -0.56 -26.65 -7.79
N THR A 266 -0.31 -26.71 -9.10
CA THR A 266 -0.66 -25.66 -10.06
C THR A 266 -2.18 -25.65 -10.26
N ASN A 267 -2.94 -25.54 -9.16
CA ASN A 267 -4.37 -25.39 -9.22
C ASN A 267 -4.67 -24.01 -9.79
N ILE A 268 -4.85 -23.98 -11.11
CA ILE A 268 -5.19 -22.79 -11.89
C ILE A 268 -6.47 -22.13 -11.34
N GLU A 269 -7.34 -22.87 -10.64
CA GLU A 269 -8.57 -22.33 -10.06
C GLU A 269 -8.34 -21.47 -8.81
N GLU A 270 -7.21 -21.62 -8.13
CA GLU A 270 -6.85 -20.80 -6.95
C GLU A 270 -6.14 -19.49 -7.33
N ARG A 271 -5.81 -19.32 -8.62
CA ARG A 271 -5.16 -18.11 -9.13
C ARG A 271 -6.13 -16.93 -9.15
N LEU A 272 -5.81 -15.92 -8.34
CA LEU A 272 -6.62 -14.72 -8.18
C LEU A 272 -6.76 -13.92 -9.49
N ASP A 273 -5.70 -13.84 -10.29
CA ASP A 273 -5.73 -13.17 -11.59
C ASP A 273 -6.68 -13.87 -12.58
N LEU A 274 -6.71 -15.20 -12.59
CA LEU A 274 -7.64 -15.98 -13.41
C LEU A 274 -9.08 -15.92 -12.88
N LYS A 275 -9.25 -15.90 -11.56
CA LYS A 275 -10.57 -15.67 -10.94
C LYS A 275 -11.14 -14.32 -11.34
N SER A 276 -10.32 -13.27 -11.28
CA SER A 276 -10.69 -11.93 -11.74
C SER A 276 -11.11 -11.94 -13.22
N LEU A 277 -10.34 -12.61 -14.07
CA LEU A 277 -10.61 -12.68 -15.51
C LEU A 277 -11.93 -13.39 -15.81
N LYS A 278 -12.21 -14.53 -15.17
CA LYS A 278 -13.48 -15.27 -15.32
C LYS A 278 -14.69 -14.43 -14.93
N LEU A 279 -14.61 -13.72 -13.80
CA LEU A 279 -15.70 -12.84 -13.35
C LEU A 279 -15.92 -11.66 -14.30
N LYS A 280 -14.85 -11.13 -14.89
CA LYS A 280 -14.93 -10.08 -15.90
C LYS A 280 -15.59 -10.56 -17.19
N GLU A 281 -15.28 -11.78 -17.62
CA GLU A 281 -15.90 -12.43 -18.77
C GLU A 281 -17.39 -12.65 -18.51
N GLU A 282 -17.77 -13.25 -17.37
CA GLU A 282 -19.17 -13.45 -16.99
C GLU A 282 -19.96 -12.13 -16.94
N ALA A 283 -19.37 -11.06 -16.41
CA ALA A 283 -19.99 -9.75 -16.39
C ALA A 283 -20.24 -9.17 -17.79
N SER A 284 -19.42 -9.54 -18.78
CA SER A 284 -19.53 -9.02 -20.16
C SER A 284 -20.56 -9.76 -21.03
N GLU A 285 -20.98 -10.95 -20.59
CA GLU A 285 -21.99 -11.78 -21.26
C GLU A 285 -23.43 -11.47 -20.83
N ILE A 286 -23.60 -10.62 -19.81
CA ILE A 286 -24.89 -10.12 -19.30
C ILE A 286 -25.26 -8.83 -20.04
#